data_AF-A0A956PRY6-F1
#
_entry.id   AF-A0A956PRY6-F1
#
_cell.length_a   1.000
_cell.length_b   1.000
_cell.length_c   1.000
_cell.angle_alpha   90.00
_cell.angle_beta   90.00
_cell.angle_gamma   90.00
#
_symmetry.space_group_name_H-M   'P 1'
#
loop_
_entity.id
_entity.type
_entity.pdbx_description
1 polymer ?
#
loop_
_entity_poly.entity_id
_entity_poly.type
_entity_poly.pdbx_seq_one_letter_code
_entity_poly.pdbx_strand_id
1 'polypeptide(L)'
;IRPMNVLTAHLNKARLFALSSPPASSDTPSEPVDVFTPSESLADGAKDLQPRSPGKRWAVLGMGTVALLAGSLQATASTGPIAMEPDRYEPSIQNLLEQQISQATEIDLALQPTEPEAPKPAPIERSYGQQLNDEQKIAIDKIVADLGEQGFTVKVDDVINFMATETGGTFDPAVRAGGQKGGAVGLAQFTQTAIDAMNLARGKDDQLTKAKLEDMTFSEQSEVVTEYLASNLRARGMEGKDVSAADLYAAVFAPVAVGKPMTATVYSSAGHSRYYRANRSLDTNRDGRISKGELTARLEDWAEIGDNLRG
;
A
#
# COMPACT_ATOMS: atom_id res chain seq x y z
N ILE A 1 -8.63 -32.12 2.35
CA ILE A 1 -8.72 -30.85 1.59
C ILE A 1 -7.51 -30.03 2.02
N ARG A 2 -6.49 -29.87 1.16
CA ARG A 2 -5.27 -29.12 1.51
C ARG A 2 -5.62 -27.63 1.57
N PRO A 3 -5.14 -26.86 2.55
CA PRO A 3 -5.31 -25.41 2.53
C PRO A 3 -4.57 -24.87 1.29
N MET A 4 -5.30 -24.27 0.36
CA MET A 4 -4.67 -23.45 -0.67
C MET A 4 -3.97 -22.32 0.06
N ASN A 5 -2.65 -22.24 -0.13
CA ASN A 5 -1.80 -21.22 0.42
C ASN A 5 -2.37 -19.86 -0.03
N VAL A 6 -3.01 -19.15 0.88
CA VAL A 6 -3.74 -17.90 0.68
C VAL A 6 -2.87 -16.91 -0.13
N LEU A 7 -1.57 -16.87 0.21
CA LEU A 7 -0.51 -16.14 -0.49
C LEU A 7 -0.43 -16.41 -2.01
N THR A 8 -0.59 -17.66 -2.45
CA THR A 8 -0.46 -18.06 -3.87
C THR A 8 -1.70 -17.70 -4.69
N ALA A 9 -2.88 -17.66 -4.06
CA ALA A 9 -4.10 -17.14 -4.70
C ALA A 9 -4.02 -15.61 -4.88
N HIS A 10 -3.45 -14.89 -3.91
CA HIS A 10 -3.30 -13.43 -3.96
C HIS A 10 -2.30 -12.96 -5.03
N LEU A 11 -1.17 -13.67 -5.22
CA LEU A 11 -0.18 -13.35 -6.26
C LEU A 11 -0.74 -13.43 -7.69
N ASN A 12 -1.72 -14.32 -7.92
CA ASN A 12 -2.39 -14.43 -9.23
C ASN A 12 -3.38 -13.28 -9.48
N LYS A 13 -4.01 -12.72 -8.44
CA LYS A 13 -4.81 -11.50 -8.54
C LYS A 13 -3.87 -10.32 -8.89
N ALA A 14 -2.77 -10.12 -8.15
CA ALA A 14 -1.81 -9.02 -8.36
C ALA A 14 -1.27 -8.89 -9.80
N ARG A 15 -0.99 -10.01 -10.49
CA ARG A 15 -0.49 -10.02 -11.89
C ARG A 15 -1.47 -9.45 -12.93
N LEU A 16 -2.77 -9.46 -12.67
CA LEU A 16 -3.78 -8.93 -13.60
C LEU A 16 -3.97 -7.40 -13.46
N PHE A 17 -3.57 -6.80 -12.32
CA PHE A 17 -3.89 -5.40 -11.96
C PHE A 17 -2.90 -4.36 -12.50
N ALA A 18 -1.67 -4.78 -12.74
CA ALA A 18 -0.59 -3.94 -13.25
C ALA A 18 -0.85 -3.36 -14.68
N LEU A 19 -2.03 -3.63 -15.26
CA LEU A 19 -2.47 -3.25 -16.60
C LEU A 19 -3.55 -2.14 -16.63
N SER A 20 -4.05 -1.64 -15.50
CA SER A 20 -5.17 -0.65 -15.48
C SER A 20 -4.86 0.75 -14.92
N SER A 21 -3.59 1.17 -14.86
CA SER A 21 -3.28 2.59 -14.61
C SER A 21 -3.71 3.48 -15.79
N PRO A 22 -4.09 4.75 -15.57
CA PRO A 22 -4.45 5.64 -16.67
C PRO A 22 -3.25 5.84 -17.63
N PRO A 23 -3.51 5.99 -18.95
CA PRO A 23 -2.45 6.02 -19.95
C PRO A 23 -1.53 7.23 -19.79
N ALA A 24 -0.26 7.05 -20.11
CA ALA A 24 0.71 8.13 -20.26
C ALA A 24 0.31 9.06 -21.41
N SER A 25 0.44 10.37 -21.20
CA SER A 25 0.46 11.35 -22.29
C SER A 25 1.84 11.35 -22.94
N SER A 26 1.92 10.85 -24.16
CA SER A 26 2.98 11.22 -25.10
C SER A 26 2.36 11.38 -26.46
N ASP A 27 2.12 12.64 -26.84
CA ASP A 27 2.56 13.21 -28.13
C ASP A 27 2.01 14.65 -28.26
N THR A 28 2.92 15.60 -28.41
CA THR A 28 2.68 16.97 -28.93
C THR A 28 3.86 17.30 -29.86
N PRO A 29 3.67 18.11 -30.92
CA PRO A 29 2.82 19.31 -30.97
C PRO A 29 1.83 19.36 -32.17
N SER A 30 0.66 19.97 -32.04
CA SER A 30 0.53 21.44 -32.15
C SER A 30 -0.89 21.90 -31.78
N GLU A 31 -0.95 22.98 -31.00
CA GLU A 31 -2.08 23.91 -30.89
C GLU A 31 -2.10 24.86 -32.12
N PRO A 32 -3.20 25.59 -32.43
CA PRO A 32 -4.14 26.17 -31.47
C PRO A 32 -5.62 25.87 -31.70
N VAL A 33 -6.35 25.97 -30.58
CA VAL A 33 -7.80 26.12 -30.54
C VAL A 33 -8.12 27.52 -31.06
N ASP A 34 -8.73 27.61 -32.24
CA ASP A 34 -9.35 28.85 -32.71
C ASP A 34 -10.77 28.56 -33.18
N VAL A 35 -11.72 29.31 -32.63
CA VAL A 35 -13.15 29.19 -32.87
C VAL A 35 -13.51 30.06 -34.07
N PHE A 36 -13.68 29.47 -35.26
CA PHE A 36 -14.41 30.09 -36.39
C PHE A 36 -14.83 29.04 -37.44
N THR A 37 -16.11 28.99 -37.80
CA THR A 37 -16.64 28.37 -39.04
C THR A 37 -17.14 29.52 -39.94
N PRO A 38 -17.06 29.48 -41.29
CA PRO A 38 -17.65 28.40 -42.11
C PRO A 38 -17.00 28.09 -43.49
N SER A 39 -17.50 27.01 -44.10
CA SER A 39 -17.77 26.79 -45.55
C SER A 39 -17.11 25.57 -46.22
N GLU A 40 -17.89 25.06 -47.16
CA GLU A 40 -17.88 23.78 -47.89
C GLU A 40 -16.59 23.45 -48.67
N SER A 41 -16.27 22.15 -48.81
CA SER A 41 -16.24 21.47 -50.11
C SER A 41 -15.90 19.97 -49.99
N LEU A 42 -16.46 19.23 -50.95
CA LEU A 42 -16.53 17.79 -51.20
C LEU A 42 -15.20 17.03 -51.41
N ALA A 43 -15.37 15.70 -51.47
CA ALA A 43 -14.58 14.67 -52.17
C ALA A 43 -13.41 14.04 -51.39
N ASP A 44 -13.10 12.74 -51.48
CA ASP A 44 -13.69 11.52 -52.04
C ASP A 44 -12.68 10.39 -51.68
N GLY A 45 -13.05 9.12 -51.81
CA GLY A 45 -12.05 8.05 -52.02
C GLY A 45 -11.85 7.02 -50.90
N ALA A 46 -12.57 5.92 -51.06
CA ALA A 46 -12.41 4.63 -50.39
C ALA A 46 -11.02 3.96 -50.62
N LYS A 47 -10.66 2.98 -49.75
CA LYS A 47 -10.41 1.56 -50.14
C LYS A 47 -9.99 0.62 -48.98
N ASP A 48 -10.72 -0.50 -48.93
CA ASP A 48 -10.32 -1.91 -48.73
C ASP A 48 -9.72 -2.46 -47.40
N LEU A 49 -10.62 -3.07 -46.59
CA LEU A 49 -10.79 -4.52 -46.31
C LEU A 49 -9.62 -5.47 -46.75
N GLN A 50 -9.15 -6.54 -46.08
CA GLN A 50 -9.48 -7.42 -44.94
C GLN A 50 -8.24 -8.39 -44.74
N PRO A 51 -8.31 -9.56 -44.06
CA PRO A 51 -8.23 -9.77 -42.61
C PRO A 51 -7.05 -10.71 -42.20
N ARG A 52 -6.75 -10.84 -40.91
CA ARG A 52 -5.87 -11.90 -40.37
C ARG A 52 -6.59 -12.74 -39.33
N SER A 53 -6.54 -14.06 -39.52
CA SER A 53 -7.07 -15.11 -38.65
C SER A 53 -5.96 -15.69 -37.74
N PRO A 54 -6.29 -16.54 -36.73
CA PRO A 54 -5.64 -16.49 -35.42
C PRO A 54 -4.62 -17.62 -35.16
N GLY A 55 -3.63 -17.33 -34.31
CA GLY A 55 -2.70 -18.33 -33.78
C GLY A 55 -2.67 -18.33 -32.25
N LYS A 56 -3.17 -19.42 -31.65
CA LYS A 56 -2.91 -19.80 -30.25
C LYS A 56 -1.49 -20.36 -30.13
N ARG A 57 -0.67 -19.90 -29.19
CA ARG A 57 0.41 -20.70 -28.58
C ARG A 57 0.66 -20.27 -27.13
N TRP A 58 0.62 -21.25 -26.25
CA TRP A 58 1.16 -21.21 -24.89
C TRP A 58 2.68 -21.34 -24.95
N ALA A 59 3.40 -20.62 -24.09
CA ALA A 59 4.80 -20.93 -23.76
C ALA A 59 5.06 -20.63 -22.28
N VAL A 60 5.42 -21.70 -21.58
CA VAL A 60 6.01 -21.76 -20.24
C VAL A 60 7.53 -21.76 -20.41
N LEU A 61 8.27 -20.95 -19.64
CA LEU A 61 9.65 -21.15 -19.18
C LEU A 61 10.05 -19.91 -18.31
N GLY A 62 10.78 -19.98 -17.21
CA GLY A 62 11.50 -21.09 -16.60
C GLY A 62 11.72 -20.86 -15.11
N MET A 63 11.95 -21.97 -14.41
CA MET A 63 12.37 -22.03 -13.01
C MET A 63 13.85 -21.70 -12.89
N GLY A 64 14.21 -20.81 -11.98
CA GLY A 64 15.58 -20.61 -11.50
C GLY A 64 15.70 -21.14 -10.07
N THR A 65 16.63 -22.08 -9.90
CA THR A 65 16.96 -22.84 -8.68
C THR A 65 17.57 -21.98 -7.57
N VAL A 66 17.15 -22.16 -6.32
CA VAL A 66 17.89 -21.71 -5.13
C VAL A 66 18.50 -22.92 -4.43
N ALA A 67 19.83 -22.92 -4.31
CA ALA A 67 20.60 -23.92 -3.60
C ALA A 67 20.60 -23.63 -2.09
N LEU A 68 20.22 -24.63 -1.29
CA LEU A 68 20.35 -24.64 0.17
C LEU A 68 21.75 -25.13 0.55
N LEU A 69 22.53 -24.28 1.23
CA LEU A 69 23.75 -24.67 1.94
C LEU A 69 23.39 -24.91 3.41
N ALA A 70 23.42 -26.19 3.81
CA ALA A 70 23.28 -26.63 5.19
C ALA A 70 24.66 -26.65 5.86
N GLY A 71 24.83 -25.89 6.95
CA GLY A 71 26.00 -25.96 7.83
C GLY A 71 25.68 -26.78 9.07
N SER A 72 26.40 -27.89 9.25
CA SER A 72 26.38 -28.76 10.42
C SER A 72 27.35 -28.27 11.50
N LEU A 73 26.91 -28.17 12.76
CA LEU A 73 27.78 -28.12 13.93
C LEU A 73 27.55 -29.37 14.79
N GLN A 74 28.61 -30.14 15.00
CA GLN A 74 28.70 -31.23 15.97
C GLN A 74 29.30 -30.69 17.27
N ALA A 75 28.70 -31.05 18.41
CA ALA A 75 29.34 -31.00 19.71
C ALA A 75 29.13 -32.36 20.40
N THR A 76 30.24 -33.01 20.76
CA THR A 76 30.31 -34.31 21.40
C THR A 76 30.22 -34.20 22.92
N ALA A 77 29.56 -35.19 23.54
CA ALA A 77 29.35 -35.35 24.97
C ALA A 77 30.62 -35.75 25.76
N SER A 78 30.60 -35.53 27.08
CA SER A 78 31.42 -36.29 28.04
C SER A 78 30.69 -36.44 29.37
N THR A 79 30.78 -37.64 29.94
CA THR A 79 29.98 -38.20 31.04
C THR A 79 30.83 -38.56 32.26
N GLY A 80 30.30 -38.28 33.46
CA GLY A 80 30.41 -39.09 34.69
C GLY A 80 31.45 -38.64 35.74
N PRO A 81 31.44 -39.22 36.97
CA PRO A 81 30.29 -39.64 37.79
C PRO A 81 30.38 -39.18 39.29
N ILE A 82 29.44 -39.68 40.08
CA ILE A 82 28.98 -39.37 41.45
C ILE A 82 29.98 -39.76 42.58
N ALA A 83 29.97 -39.02 43.70
CA ALA A 83 30.26 -39.56 45.05
C ALA A 83 29.44 -38.82 46.13
N MET A 84 28.84 -39.56 47.07
CA MET A 84 28.12 -39.10 48.26
C MET A 84 28.84 -39.50 49.55
N GLU A 85 28.57 -38.71 50.61
CA GLU A 85 28.65 -38.96 52.07
C GLU A 85 30.01 -38.85 52.82
N PRO A 86 30.01 -38.71 54.16
CA PRO A 86 29.25 -37.76 54.99
C PRO A 86 30.17 -37.09 56.04
N ASP A 87 29.88 -35.86 56.50
CA ASP A 87 30.39 -35.46 57.83
C ASP A 87 29.59 -34.34 58.49
N ARG A 88 29.44 -34.52 59.80
CA ARG A 88 28.69 -33.67 60.72
C ARG A 88 29.41 -32.34 60.90
N TYR A 89 28.66 -31.24 60.83
CA TYR A 89 29.05 -29.97 61.42
C TYR A 89 27.80 -29.27 61.93
N GLU A 90 27.61 -29.23 63.25
CA GLU A 90 26.65 -28.31 63.88
C GLU A 90 27.25 -26.90 63.83
N PRO A 91 26.56 -25.88 63.30
CA PRO A 91 26.91 -24.50 63.57
C PRO A 91 26.22 -24.03 64.84
N SER A 92 27.03 -23.41 65.70
CA SER A 92 26.66 -22.75 66.95
C SER A 92 25.56 -21.70 66.74
N ILE A 93 24.70 -21.58 67.76
CA ILE A 93 23.50 -20.71 67.86
C ILE A 93 23.78 -19.22 67.58
N GLN A 94 25.04 -18.78 67.45
CA GLN A 94 25.41 -17.41 67.15
C GLN A 94 25.17 -16.99 65.67
N ASN A 95 25.17 -17.91 64.71
CA ASN A 95 24.91 -17.56 63.29
C ASN A 95 23.41 -17.33 62.97
N LEU A 96 22.50 -17.71 63.86
CA LEU A 96 21.05 -17.58 63.63
C LEU A 96 20.52 -16.16 63.88
N LEU A 97 21.22 -15.36 64.69
CA LEU A 97 20.77 -13.98 65.00
C LEU A 97 21.23 -12.96 63.95
N GLU A 98 22.41 -13.14 63.34
CA GLU A 98 22.87 -12.24 62.26
C GLU A 98 22.11 -12.46 60.94
N GLN A 99 21.72 -13.70 60.62
CA GLN A 99 20.86 -13.96 59.46
C GLN A 99 19.43 -13.40 59.62
N GLN A 100 18.89 -13.37 60.84
CA GLN A 100 17.54 -12.85 61.07
C GLN A 100 17.48 -11.31 61.01
N ILE A 101 18.54 -10.61 61.41
CA ILE A 101 18.58 -9.14 61.35
C ILE A 101 18.79 -8.65 59.90
N SER A 102 19.57 -9.38 59.08
CA SER A 102 19.73 -9.04 57.65
C SER A 102 18.45 -9.25 56.84
N GLN A 103 17.65 -10.27 57.16
CA GLN A 103 16.37 -10.52 56.48
C GLN A 103 15.26 -9.53 56.88
N ALA A 104 15.27 -9.00 58.10
CA ALA A 104 14.27 -8.02 58.54
C ALA A 104 14.42 -6.65 57.85
N THR A 105 15.65 -6.25 57.46
CA THR A 105 15.90 -5.01 56.72
C THR A 105 15.65 -5.10 55.22
N GLU A 106 15.60 -6.29 54.63
CA GLU A 106 15.23 -6.47 53.21
C GLU A 106 13.72 -6.56 52.99
N ILE A 107 12.93 -6.92 54.00
CA ILE A 107 11.47 -7.07 53.86
C ILE A 107 10.75 -5.71 53.83
N ASP A 108 11.31 -4.67 54.46
CA ASP A 108 10.67 -3.33 54.51
C ASP A 108 11.03 -2.43 53.30
N LEU A 109 11.95 -2.86 52.42
CA LEU A 109 12.26 -2.16 51.17
C LEU A 109 11.49 -2.72 49.96
N ALA A 110 10.74 -3.82 50.15
CA ALA A 110 10.06 -4.56 49.08
C ALA A 110 8.55 -4.27 48.96
N LEU A 111 8.02 -3.30 49.72
CA LEU A 111 6.61 -2.88 49.67
C LEU A 111 6.45 -1.44 49.20
N GLN A 112 7.22 -1.03 48.19
CA GLN A 112 6.70 -0.01 47.29
C GLN A 112 5.52 -0.66 46.56
N PRO A 113 4.30 -0.09 46.59
CA PRO A 113 3.25 -0.52 45.68
C PRO A 113 3.85 -0.37 44.29
N THR A 114 4.07 -1.47 43.59
CA THR A 114 4.28 -1.42 42.15
C THR A 114 3.04 -0.73 41.62
N GLU A 115 3.19 0.54 41.27
CA GLU A 115 2.21 1.27 40.50
C GLU A 115 1.76 0.32 39.39
N PRO A 116 0.47 -0.03 39.28
CA PRO A 116 0.03 -0.97 38.27
C PRO A 116 0.52 -0.39 36.95
N GLU A 117 1.46 -1.12 36.33
CA GLU A 117 2.07 -0.74 35.06
C GLU A 117 0.90 -0.34 34.17
N ALA A 118 0.81 0.96 33.83
CA ALA A 118 -0.31 1.49 33.08
C ALA A 118 -0.54 0.54 31.90
N PRO A 119 -1.77 0.05 31.68
CA PRO A 119 -2.00 -1.00 30.69
C PRO A 119 -1.31 -0.56 29.42
N LYS A 120 -0.29 -1.30 29.00
CA LYS A 120 0.44 -1.02 27.76
C LYS A 120 -0.65 -0.78 26.72
N PRO A 121 -0.73 0.41 26.10
CA PRO A 121 -1.84 0.73 25.22
C PRO A 121 -1.95 -0.42 24.25
N ALA A 122 -3.16 -1.00 24.16
CA ALA A 122 -3.40 -2.13 23.29
C ALA A 122 -2.82 -1.77 21.91
N PRO A 123 -2.02 -2.67 21.29
CA PRO A 123 -1.49 -2.41 19.96
C PRO A 123 -2.65 -1.94 19.10
N ILE A 124 -2.55 -0.74 18.54
CA ILE A 124 -3.68 -0.19 17.79
C ILE A 124 -3.72 -0.98 16.48
N GLU A 125 -4.60 -1.97 16.43
CA GLU A 125 -4.68 -2.90 15.31
C GLU A 125 -5.00 -2.17 14.01
N ARG A 126 -4.20 -2.44 12.98
CA ARG A 126 -4.34 -1.86 11.64
C ARG A 126 -4.64 -2.95 10.63
N SER A 127 -5.38 -2.61 9.57
CA SER A 127 -5.40 -3.41 8.35
C SER A 127 -3.95 -3.70 7.91
N TYR A 128 -3.65 -4.92 7.47
CA TYR A 128 -2.28 -5.35 7.12
C TYR A 128 -1.22 -5.22 8.24
N GLY A 129 -1.61 -5.06 9.50
CA GLY A 129 -0.68 -4.83 10.60
C GLY A 129 0.34 -5.94 10.85
N GLN A 130 0.05 -7.18 10.44
CA GLN A 130 1.01 -8.30 10.47
C GLN A 130 2.09 -8.21 9.39
N GLN A 131 1.82 -7.46 8.31
CA GLN A 131 2.73 -7.30 7.17
C GLN A 131 3.54 -6.02 7.25
N LEU A 132 2.94 -4.93 7.75
CA LEU A 132 3.61 -3.65 7.91
C LEU A 132 4.56 -3.68 9.11
N ASN A 133 5.77 -3.17 8.92
CA ASN A 133 6.69 -2.92 10.04
C ASN A 133 6.35 -1.61 10.77
N ASP A 134 7.01 -1.37 11.92
CA ASP A 134 6.71 -0.20 12.75
C ASP A 134 7.01 1.13 12.05
N GLU A 135 8.08 1.22 11.26
CA GLU A 135 8.43 2.43 10.50
C GLU A 135 7.35 2.77 9.45
N GLN A 136 6.83 1.76 8.75
CA GLN A 136 5.74 1.91 7.80
C GLN A 136 4.45 2.36 8.49
N LYS A 137 4.10 1.74 9.63
CA LYS A 137 2.93 2.14 10.45
C LYS A 137 3.04 3.59 10.89
N ILE A 138 4.21 4.02 11.37
CA ILE A 138 4.49 5.40 11.77
C ILE A 138 4.34 6.36 10.58
N ALA A 139 4.90 6.01 9.41
CA ALA A 139 4.78 6.83 8.21
C ALA A 139 3.31 6.97 7.75
N ILE A 140 2.52 5.91 7.83
CA ILE A 140 1.08 5.94 7.52
C ILE A 140 0.30 6.79 8.54
N ASP A 141 0.57 6.64 9.84
CA ASP A 141 -0.03 7.47 10.87
C ASP A 141 0.32 8.96 10.65
N LYS A 142 1.54 9.25 10.18
CA LYS A 142 1.95 10.60 9.78
C LYS A 142 1.14 11.13 8.60
N ILE A 143 0.86 10.32 7.56
CA ILE A 143 -0.03 10.73 6.45
C ILE A 143 -1.38 11.18 7.00
N VAL A 144 -1.98 10.39 7.89
CA VAL A 144 -3.28 10.71 8.51
C VAL A 144 -3.21 12.01 9.32
N ALA A 145 -2.17 12.18 10.13
CA ALA A 145 -1.97 13.37 10.94
C ALA A 145 -1.80 14.63 10.05
N ASP A 146 -0.90 14.58 9.06
CA ASP A 146 -0.64 15.70 8.15
C ASP A 146 -1.88 16.07 7.31
N LEU A 147 -2.68 15.09 6.89
CA LEU A 147 -3.96 15.33 6.21
C LEU A 147 -4.97 15.96 7.17
N GLY A 148 -5.01 15.52 8.42
CA GLY A 148 -5.85 16.09 9.48
C GLY A 148 -5.52 17.55 9.78
N GLU A 149 -4.24 17.90 9.86
CA GLU A 149 -3.77 19.29 10.03
C GLU A 149 -4.18 20.19 8.85
N GLN A 150 -4.28 19.60 7.65
CA GLN A 150 -4.77 20.28 6.45
C GLN A 150 -6.29 20.30 6.32
N GLY A 151 -7.02 19.77 7.32
CA GLY A 151 -8.47 19.78 7.39
C GLY A 151 -9.16 18.60 6.69
N PHE A 152 -8.45 17.50 6.42
CA PHE A 152 -9.04 16.28 5.87
C PHE A 152 -9.14 15.20 6.94
N THR A 153 -10.36 14.80 7.31
CA THR A 153 -10.56 13.67 8.24
C THR A 153 -10.53 12.36 7.45
N VAL A 154 -9.44 11.61 7.59
CA VAL A 154 -9.22 10.30 6.95
C VAL A 154 -9.04 9.20 7.99
N LYS A 155 -9.43 7.97 7.66
CA LYS A 155 -9.14 6.80 8.51
C LYS A 155 -7.83 6.16 8.10
N VAL A 156 -7.08 5.68 9.09
CA VAL A 156 -5.80 5.00 8.87
C VAL A 156 -5.95 3.74 8.00
N ASP A 157 -6.97 2.93 8.25
CA ASP A 157 -7.21 1.72 7.45
C ASP A 157 -7.56 2.06 6.00
N ASP A 158 -8.20 3.20 5.73
CA ASP A 158 -8.49 3.66 4.37
C ASP A 158 -7.20 4.02 3.62
N VAL A 159 -6.23 4.62 4.32
CA VAL A 159 -4.88 4.90 3.79
C VAL A 159 -4.17 3.59 3.42
N ILE A 160 -4.18 2.63 4.33
CA ILE A 160 -3.54 1.32 4.13
C ILE A 160 -4.18 0.56 2.97
N ASN A 161 -5.51 0.50 2.94
CA ASN A 161 -6.25 -0.27 1.95
C ASN A 161 -6.09 0.32 0.54
N PHE A 162 -6.00 1.65 0.39
CA PHE A 162 -5.68 2.24 -0.90
C PHE A 162 -4.26 1.87 -1.33
N MET A 163 -3.26 1.98 -0.44
CA MET A 163 -1.87 1.62 -0.78
C MET A 163 -1.75 0.15 -1.16
N ALA A 164 -2.47 -0.74 -0.46
CA ALA A 164 -2.55 -2.14 -0.79
C ALA A 164 -3.17 -2.34 -2.19
N THR A 165 -4.25 -1.60 -2.49
CA THR A 165 -4.90 -1.65 -3.81
C THR A 165 -3.95 -1.24 -4.94
N GLU A 166 -3.18 -0.17 -4.74
CA GLU A 166 -2.27 0.38 -5.74
C GLU A 166 -1.01 -0.48 -5.92
N THR A 167 -0.46 -1.03 -4.84
CA THR A 167 0.78 -1.83 -4.89
C THR A 167 0.56 -3.32 -5.10
N GLY A 168 -0.69 -3.78 -5.09
CA GLY A 168 -0.99 -5.21 -5.05
C GLY A 168 -0.62 -5.85 -3.71
N GLY A 169 -0.70 -5.07 -2.62
CA GLY A 169 -0.44 -5.49 -1.26
C GLY A 169 1.03 -5.63 -0.90
N THR A 170 1.97 -5.20 -1.75
CA THR A 170 3.40 -5.31 -1.44
C THR A 170 3.90 -4.19 -0.54
N PHE A 171 3.26 -3.02 -0.58
CA PHE A 171 3.73 -1.80 0.09
C PHE A 171 5.16 -1.42 -0.30
N ASP A 172 5.60 -1.85 -1.50
CA ASP A 172 6.93 -1.59 -2.02
C ASP A 172 6.94 -0.24 -2.78
N PRO A 173 7.72 0.77 -2.34
CA PRO A 173 7.78 2.08 -3.01
C PRO A 173 8.40 2.01 -4.42
N ALA A 174 9.09 0.92 -4.76
CA ALA A 174 9.70 0.71 -6.06
C ALA A 174 8.79 -0.03 -7.05
N VAL A 175 7.61 -0.51 -6.62
CA VAL A 175 6.73 -1.31 -7.49
C VAL A 175 6.30 -0.51 -8.72
N ARG A 176 6.28 -1.18 -9.88
CA ARG A 176 5.89 -0.59 -11.16
C ARG A 176 4.71 -1.32 -11.77
N ALA A 177 3.73 -0.57 -12.29
CA ALA A 177 2.65 -1.13 -13.10
C ALA A 177 3.25 -1.90 -14.29
N GLY A 178 2.78 -3.14 -14.47
CA GLY A 178 3.23 -4.09 -15.50
C GLY A 178 4.68 -4.56 -15.36
N GLY A 179 5.40 -4.15 -14.30
CA GLY A 179 6.86 -4.25 -14.27
C GLY A 179 7.54 -3.41 -15.38
N GLN A 180 6.82 -2.43 -15.94
CA GLN A 180 7.29 -1.64 -17.08
C GLN A 180 7.98 -0.37 -16.61
N LYS A 181 9.09 -0.01 -17.25
CA LYS A 181 9.81 1.26 -16.98
C LYS A 181 8.90 2.49 -17.14
N GLY A 182 7.96 2.45 -18.10
CA GLY A 182 6.98 3.51 -18.34
C GLY A 182 5.73 3.42 -17.45
N GLY A 183 5.60 2.40 -16.60
CA GLY A 183 4.45 2.20 -15.73
C GLY A 183 4.33 3.27 -14.64
N ALA A 184 3.16 3.32 -14.02
CA ALA A 184 2.97 3.99 -12.74
C ALA A 184 3.87 3.38 -11.65
N VAL A 185 4.30 4.17 -10.66
CA VAL A 185 5.31 3.76 -9.66
C VAL A 185 4.88 4.03 -8.22
N GLY A 186 5.21 3.11 -7.32
CA GLY A 186 5.20 3.29 -5.87
C GLY A 186 3.83 3.19 -5.19
N LEU A 187 3.80 3.64 -3.94
CA LEU A 187 2.71 3.48 -2.95
C LEU A 187 1.36 4.02 -3.41
N ALA A 188 1.35 5.04 -4.28
CA ALA A 188 0.14 5.58 -4.91
C ALA A 188 0.14 5.45 -6.43
N GLN A 189 1.02 4.61 -7.00
CA GLN A 189 1.10 4.35 -8.43
C GLN A 189 1.14 5.66 -9.26
N PHE A 190 2.10 6.52 -8.96
CA PHE A 190 2.27 7.83 -9.59
C PHE A 190 2.47 7.69 -11.10
N THR A 191 1.50 8.18 -11.87
CA THR A 191 1.62 8.27 -13.33
C THR A 191 2.46 9.46 -13.76
N GLN A 192 2.87 9.51 -15.03
CA GLN A 192 3.58 10.69 -15.53
C GLN A 192 2.71 11.95 -15.42
N THR A 193 1.42 11.85 -15.74
CA THR A 193 0.47 12.97 -15.58
C THR A 193 0.38 13.47 -14.14
N ALA A 194 0.37 12.56 -13.15
CA ALA A 194 0.36 12.94 -11.74
C ALA A 194 1.66 13.65 -11.32
N ILE A 195 2.81 13.10 -11.73
CA ILE A 195 4.13 13.69 -11.48
C ILE A 195 4.23 15.09 -12.10
N ASP A 196 3.81 15.24 -13.35
CA ASP A 196 3.84 16.52 -14.06
C ASP A 196 2.97 17.55 -13.34
N ALA A 197 1.78 17.16 -12.88
CA ALA A 197 0.88 18.03 -12.13
C ALA A 197 1.47 18.48 -10.78
N MET A 198 2.09 17.56 -10.02
CA MET A 198 2.76 17.90 -8.76
C MET A 198 3.97 18.83 -8.99
N ASN A 199 4.73 18.58 -10.07
CA ASN A 199 5.89 19.39 -10.43
C ASN A 199 5.55 20.84 -10.81
N LEU A 200 4.28 21.17 -11.09
CA LEU A 200 3.85 22.56 -11.34
C LEU A 200 4.05 23.47 -10.11
N ALA A 201 3.98 22.92 -8.90
CA ALA A 201 4.17 23.66 -7.66
C ALA A 201 5.60 23.55 -7.09
N ARG A 202 6.45 22.68 -7.66
CA ARG A 202 7.78 22.37 -7.14
C ARG A 202 8.87 23.20 -7.81
N GLY A 203 9.93 23.49 -7.05
CA GLY A 203 11.13 24.13 -7.58
C GLY A 203 11.87 23.24 -8.58
N LYS A 204 12.70 23.83 -9.46
CA LYS A 204 13.45 23.09 -10.48
C LYS A 204 14.33 21.97 -9.90
N ASP A 205 14.93 22.21 -8.73
CA ASP A 205 15.82 21.24 -8.08
C ASP A 205 15.06 20.14 -7.31
N ASP A 206 13.75 20.34 -7.08
CA ASP A 206 12.86 19.46 -6.32
C ASP A 206 11.84 18.72 -7.23
N GLN A 207 12.05 18.71 -8.55
CA GLN A 207 11.15 18.00 -9.44
C GLN A 207 11.18 16.48 -9.18
N LEU A 208 10.00 15.89 -9.08
CA LEU A 208 9.79 14.45 -8.99
C LEU A 208 10.01 13.81 -10.36
N THR A 209 10.56 12.61 -10.35
CA THR A 209 10.62 11.72 -11.52
C THR A 209 10.27 10.31 -11.08
N LYS A 210 9.91 9.44 -12.03
CA LYS A 210 9.64 8.03 -11.71
C LYS A 210 10.85 7.30 -11.14
N ALA A 211 12.07 7.71 -11.49
CA ALA A 211 13.30 7.13 -10.93
C ALA A 211 13.51 7.61 -9.50
N LYS A 212 13.39 8.93 -9.25
CA LYS A 212 13.44 9.48 -7.89
C LYS A 212 12.42 8.83 -6.96
N LEU A 213 11.18 8.64 -7.43
CA LEU A 213 10.14 7.97 -6.66
C LEU A 213 10.49 6.51 -6.36
N GLU A 214 11.01 5.76 -7.33
CA GLU A 214 11.42 4.35 -7.13
C GLU A 214 12.56 4.20 -6.12
N ASP A 215 13.46 5.20 -6.06
CA ASP A 215 14.59 5.21 -5.13
C ASP A 215 14.23 5.70 -3.71
N MET A 216 13.01 6.21 -3.49
CA MET A 216 12.56 6.67 -2.18
C MET A 216 12.29 5.51 -1.24
N THR A 217 12.61 5.71 0.03
CA THR A 217 12.10 4.88 1.12
C THR A 217 10.58 5.01 1.24
N PHE A 218 9.96 4.07 1.94
CA PHE A 218 8.52 4.12 2.22
C PHE A 218 8.12 5.44 2.91
N SER A 219 8.92 5.91 3.87
CA SER A 219 8.66 7.14 4.62
C SER A 219 8.78 8.40 3.75
N GLU A 220 9.83 8.50 2.92
CA GLU A 220 9.98 9.63 1.99
C GLU A 220 8.84 9.67 0.96
N GLN A 221 8.49 8.50 0.40
CA GLN A 221 7.40 8.44 -0.57
C GLN A 221 6.03 8.70 0.09
N SER A 222 5.87 8.42 1.37
CA SER A 222 4.67 8.76 2.15
C SER A 222 4.42 10.26 2.22
N GLU A 223 5.47 11.09 2.30
CA GLU A 223 5.32 12.56 2.24
C GLU A 223 4.79 13.02 0.87
N VAL A 224 5.28 12.40 -0.21
CA VAL A 224 4.80 12.65 -1.58
C VAL A 224 3.34 12.20 -1.74
N VAL A 225 2.98 11.07 -1.14
CA VAL A 225 1.59 10.59 -1.10
C VAL A 225 0.69 11.60 -0.38
N THR A 226 1.11 12.12 0.79
CA THR A 226 0.37 13.17 1.52
C THR A 226 0.14 14.39 0.65
N GLU A 227 1.17 14.92 -0.02
CA GLU A 227 1.05 16.08 -0.91
C GLU A 227 0.06 15.80 -2.04
N TYR A 228 0.17 14.64 -2.68
CA TYR A 228 -0.68 14.26 -3.80
C TYR A 228 -2.15 14.11 -3.39
N LEU A 229 -2.42 13.45 -2.27
CA LEU A 229 -3.77 13.30 -1.71
C LEU A 229 -4.35 14.67 -1.34
N ALA A 230 -3.62 15.48 -0.57
CA ALA A 230 -4.06 16.80 -0.14
C ALA A 230 -4.38 17.72 -1.34
N SER A 231 -3.53 17.73 -2.36
CA SER A 231 -3.74 18.51 -3.58
C SER A 231 -5.05 18.11 -4.30
N ASN A 232 -5.26 16.81 -4.50
CA ASN A 232 -6.46 16.31 -5.17
C ASN A 232 -7.73 16.52 -4.33
N LEU A 233 -7.68 16.29 -3.02
CA LEU A 233 -8.82 16.50 -2.11
C LEU A 233 -9.20 17.99 -2.02
N ARG A 234 -8.21 18.87 -1.91
CA ARG A 234 -8.39 20.33 -1.91
C ARG A 234 -9.03 20.82 -3.20
N ALA A 235 -8.52 20.38 -4.35
CA ALA A 235 -9.09 20.71 -5.66
C ALA A 235 -10.55 20.27 -5.82
N ARG A 236 -11.05 19.41 -4.91
CA ARG A 236 -12.41 18.89 -4.88
C ARG A 236 -13.24 19.42 -3.72
N GLY A 237 -12.71 20.40 -2.98
CA GLY A 237 -13.41 21.06 -1.88
C GLY A 237 -13.72 20.10 -0.74
N MET A 238 -12.78 19.20 -0.42
CA MET A 238 -12.90 18.25 0.69
C MET A 238 -12.36 18.78 2.02
N GLU A 239 -11.82 19.99 2.06
CA GLU A 239 -11.37 20.62 3.32
C GLU A 239 -12.54 20.78 4.29
N GLY A 240 -12.31 20.42 5.55
CA GLY A 240 -13.31 20.40 6.62
C GLY A 240 -14.33 19.26 6.52
N LYS A 241 -14.09 18.24 5.69
CA LYS A 241 -15.01 17.10 5.49
C LYS A 241 -14.37 15.77 5.86
N ASP A 242 -15.22 14.84 6.24
CA ASP A 242 -14.86 13.42 6.31
C ASP A 242 -14.65 12.88 4.89
N VAL A 243 -13.48 12.29 4.68
CA VAL A 243 -13.09 11.68 3.42
C VAL A 243 -13.35 10.19 3.52
N SER A 244 -14.30 9.68 2.72
CA SER A 244 -14.57 8.25 2.67
C SER A 244 -13.43 7.49 2.00
N ALA A 245 -13.28 6.19 2.29
CA ALA A 245 -12.34 5.30 1.59
C ALA A 245 -12.46 5.41 0.05
N ALA A 246 -13.70 5.50 -0.44
CA ALA A 246 -14.01 5.69 -1.86
C ALA A 246 -13.55 7.04 -2.41
N ASP A 247 -13.65 8.12 -1.62
CA ASP A 247 -13.13 9.45 -2.00
C ASP A 247 -11.60 9.50 -1.97
N LEU A 248 -10.99 8.87 -0.97
CA LEU A 248 -9.54 8.77 -0.85
C LEU A 248 -8.95 8.02 -2.05
N TYR A 249 -9.54 6.87 -2.40
CA TYR A 249 -9.13 6.10 -3.57
C TYR A 249 -9.40 6.86 -4.89
N ALA A 250 -10.55 7.52 -5.00
CA ALA A 250 -10.87 8.34 -6.15
C ALA A 250 -9.89 9.52 -6.32
N ALA A 251 -9.38 10.09 -5.23
CA ALA A 251 -8.39 11.18 -5.30
C ALA A 251 -7.09 10.74 -5.99
N VAL A 252 -6.75 9.45 -5.97
CA VAL A 252 -5.59 8.89 -6.68
C VAL A 252 -5.95 8.49 -8.10
N PHE A 253 -7.04 7.72 -8.27
CA PHE A 253 -7.35 7.05 -9.53
C PHE A 253 -8.10 7.94 -10.54
N ALA A 254 -9.09 8.69 -10.07
CA ALA A 254 -9.92 9.57 -10.89
C ALA A 254 -10.45 10.73 -10.06
N PRO A 255 -9.64 11.80 -9.85
CA PRO A 255 -9.98 12.87 -8.92
C PRO A 255 -11.36 13.49 -9.19
N VAL A 256 -11.83 13.47 -10.45
CA VAL A 256 -13.16 13.94 -10.87
C VAL A 256 -14.34 13.24 -10.17
N ALA A 257 -14.12 12.11 -9.50
CA ALA A 257 -15.13 11.33 -8.80
C ALA A 257 -15.21 11.63 -7.27
N VAL A 258 -14.25 12.37 -6.73
CA VAL A 258 -14.23 12.77 -5.32
C VAL A 258 -15.47 13.63 -5.00
N GLY A 259 -16.12 13.35 -3.87
CA GLY A 259 -17.34 14.00 -3.40
C GLY A 259 -18.62 13.62 -4.17
N LYS A 260 -18.51 12.84 -5.25
CA LYS A 260 -19.67 12.38 -6.04
C LYS A 260 -20.31 11.12 -5.45
N PRO A 261 -21.62 10.89 -5.70
CA PRO A 261 -22.29 9.65 -5.29
C PRO A 261 -21.71 8.43 -6.02
N MET A 262 -21.88 7.22 -5.45
CA MET A 262 -21.37 5.97 -6.04
C MET A 262 -21.90 5.69 -7.45
N THR A 263 -23.10 6.17 -7.77
CA THR A 263 -23.73 6.02 -9.09
C THR A 263 -23.20 7.00 -10.14
N ALA A 264 -22.38 7.98 -9.75
CA ALA A 264 -21.87 8.97 -10.68
C ALA A 264 -20.97 8.33 -11.73
N THR A 265 -21.21 8.65 -13.00
CA THR A 265 -20.33 8.24 -14.09
C THR A 265 -18.98 8.94 -13.98
N VAL A 266 -17.91 8.16 -13.94
CA VAL A 266 -16.51 8.62 -13.94
C VAL A 266 -15.99 8.65 -15.37
N TYR A 267 -16.12 7.52 -16.09
CA TYR A 267 -15.74 7.40 -17.50
C TYR A 267 -16.88 6.81 -18.31
N SER A 268 -16.96 7.13 -19.59
CA SER A 268 -17.95 6.54 -20.50
C SER A 268 -17.37 6.37 -21.89
N SER A 269 -17.91 5.40 -22.62
CA SER A 269 -17.55 5.15 -24.02
C SER A 269 -17.81 6.36 -24.92
N ALA A 270 -18.84 7.16 -24.62
CA ALA A 270 -19.25 8.32 -25.41
C ALA A 270 -18.48 9.61 -25.07
N GLY A 271 -18.24 9.90 -23.78
CA GLY A 271 -17.65 11.18 -23.34
C GLY A 271 -16.16 11.10 -23.00
N HIS A 272 -15.71 9.93 -22.53
CA HIS A 272 -14.33 9.72 -22.06
C HIS A 272 -13.75 8.46 -22.70
N SER A 273 -13.96 8.30 -24.01
CA SER A 273 -13.71 7.04 -24.74
C SER A 273 -12.30 6.49 -24.50
N ARG A 274 -11.27 7.35 -24.39
CA ARG A 274 -9.90 6.95 -24.07
C ARG A 274 -9.77 6.32 -22.67
N TYR A 275 -10.28 6.99 -21.64
CA TYR A 275 -10.17 6.54 -20.25
C TYR A 275 -11.06 5.34 -19.98
N TYR A 276 -12.24 5.34 -20.59
CA TYR A 276 -13.14 4.19 -20.58
C TYR A 276 -12.48 2.98 -21.24
N ARG A 277 -11.88 3.10 -22.42
CA ARG A 277 -11.21 1.97 -23.11
C ARG A 277 -10.06 1.39 -22.28
N ALA A 278 -9.27 2.24 -21.64
CA ALA A 278 -8.18 1.84 -20.76
C ALA A 278 -8.68 1.07 -19.52
N ASN A 279 -9.83 1.50 -18.98
CA ASN A 279 -10.38 0.97 -17.74
C ASN A 279 -11.63 0.10 -17.92
N ARG A 280 -11.91 -0.36 -19.14
CA ARG A 280 -13.17 -1.04 -19.50
C ARG A 280 -13.47 -2.29 -18.67
N SER A 281 -12.45 -2.86 -18.03
CA SER A 281 -12.61 -4.01 -17.13
C SER A 281 -13.33 -3.65 -15.83
N LEU A 282 -13.48 -2.35 -15.53
CA LEU A 282 -14.27 -1.84 -14.41
C LEU A 282 -15.77 -1.73 -14.74
N ASP A 283 -16.16 -1.65 -16.02
CA ASP A 283 -17.57 -1.63 -16.42
C ASP A 283 -18.14 -3.05 -16.29
N THR A 284 -18.61 -3.38 -15.09
CA THR A 284 -19.04 -4.73 -14.72
C THR A 284 -20.43 -5.05 -15.26
N ASN A 285 -21.29 -4.05 -15.34
CA ASN A 285 -22.66 -4.19 -15.85
C ASN A 285 -22.74 -4.07 -17.39
N ARG A 286 -21.66 -3.62 -18.04
CA ARG A 286 -21.49 -3.43 -19.49
C ARG A 286 -22.44 -2.39 -20.07
N ASP A 287 -22.77 -1.34 -19.32
CA ASP A 287 -23.65 -0.27 -19.77
C ASP A 287 -22.93 0.84 -20.57
N GLY A 288 -21.61 0.69 -20.77
CA GLY A 288 -20.79 1.65 -21.49
C GLY A 288 -20.30 2.81 -20.61
N ARG A 289 -20.45 2.70 -19.29
CA ARG A 289 -20.08 3.70 -18.28
C ARG A 289 -19.37 2.98 -17.14
N ILE A 290 -18.41 3.67 -16.54
CA ILE A 290 -17.76 3.23 -15.30
C ILE A 290 -18.25 4.19 -14.22
N SER A 291 -19.00 3.66 -13.27
CA SER A 291 -19.46 4.41 -12.09
C SER A 291 -18.35 4.53 -11.03
N LYS A 292 -18.53 5.43 -10.07
CA LYS A 292 -17.62 5.53 -8.92
C LYS A 292 -17.63 4.23 -8.10
N GLY A 293 -18.81 3.64 -7.89
CA GLY A 293 -18.92 2.37 -7.16
C GLY A 293 -18.15 1.24 -7.84
N GLU A 294 -18.22 1.13 -9.17
CA GLU A 294 -17.43 0.16 -9.93
C GLU A 294 -15.93 0.41 -9.86
N LEU A 295 -15.52 1.68 -9.88
CA LEU A 295 -14.13 2.07 -9.69
C LEU A 295 -13.62 1.65 -8.31
N THR A 296 -14.41 1.86 -7.25
CA THR A 296 -14.00 1.64 -5.86
C THR A 296 -14.27 0.23 -5.36
N ALA A 297 -15.00 -0.61 -6.09
CA ALA A 297 -15.33 -1.98 -5.67
C ALA A 297 -14.10 -2.82 -5.31
N ARG A 298 -12.95 -2.56 -5.96
CA ARG A 298 -11.69 -3.26 -5.66
C ARG A 298 -11.12 -2.92 -4.28
N LEU A 299 -11.44 -1.75 -3.75
CA LEU A 299 -10.98 -1.34 -2.42
C LEU A 299 -11.55 -2.27 -1.34
N GLU A 300 -12.78 -2.76 -1.53
CA GLU A 300 -13.44 -3.68 -0.60
C GLU A 300 -12.71 -5.04 -0.57
N ASP A 301 -12.34 -5.58 -1.73
CA ASP A 301 -11.53 -6.80 -1.85
C ASP A 301 -10.20 -6.68 -1.07
N TRP A 302 -9.52 -5.53 -1.17
CA TRP A 302 -8.24 -5.29 -0.49
C TRP A 302 -8.43 -5.04 1.01
N ALA A 303 -9.51 -4.37 1.41
CA ALA A 303 -9.86 -4.19 2.82
C ALA A 303 -10.11 -5.53 3.52
N GLU A 304 -10.83 -6.46 2.88
CA GLU A 304 -11.08 -7.79 3.43
C GLU A 304 -9.77 -8.58 3.63
N ILE A 305 -8.85 -8.52 2.67
CA ILE A 305 -7.53 -9.16 2.81
C ILE A 305 -6.76 -8.53 3.97
N GLY A 306 -6.79 -7.20 4.07
CA GLY A 306 -6.11 -6.47 5.11
C GLY A 306 -6.63 -6.76 6.52
N ASP A 307 -7.94 -6.94 6.66
CA ASP A 307 -8.57 -7.37 7.91
C ASP A 307 -8.13 -8.79 8.33
N ASN A 308 -7.95 -9.69 7.37
CA ASN A 308 -7.40 -11.03 7.64
C ASN A 308 -5.92 -10.99 8.08
N LEU A 309 -5.21 -9.90 7.80
CA LEU A 309 -3.81 -9.65 8.16
C LEU A 309 -3.67 -8.58 9.25
N ARG A 310 -4.74 -8.32 10.00
CA ARG A 310 -4.78 -7.29 11.03
C ARG A 310 -3.84 -7.59 12.20
N GLY A 311 -3.19 -6.54 12.73
CA GLY A 311 -2.27 -6.61 13.87
C GLY A 311 -1.54 -5.30 14.13
#